data_AF-A0A2A2RE14-F1
#
_entry.id   AF-A0A2A2RE14-F1
#
_cell.length_a   1.000
_cell.length_b   1.000
_cell.length_c   1.000
_cell.angle_alpha   90.00
_cell.angle_beta   90.00
_cell.angle_gamma   90.00
#
_symmetry.space_group_name_H-M   'P 1'
#
loop_
_entity.id
_entity.type
_entity.pdbx_description
1 polymer ?
#
loop_
_entity_poly.entity_id
_entity_poly.type
_entity_poly.pdbx_seq_one_letter_code
_entity_poly.pdbx_strand_id
1 'polypeptide(L)'
;MNPPVNTVGQAVFIRTDVPQYAEVNVPFQTLDEMMEICSEPRPGLTLERVIVFSLRDGQPSALTLGFICASRGVRPGTLYPEFKR
;
A
#
# COMPACT_ATOMS: atom_id res chain seq x y z
N MET A 1 -5.80 -7.46 16.01
CA MET A 1 -4.91 -6.35 16.41
C MET A 1 -5.79 -5.12 16.49
N ASN A 2 -6.04 -4.57 17.68
CA ASN A 2 -6.90 -3.39 17.83
C ASN A 2 -6.14 -2.19 17.26
N PRO A 3 -6.70 -1.43 16.29
CA PRO A 3 -6.05 -0.21 15.83
C PRO A 3 -5.91 0.75 17.02
N PRO A 4 -4.78 1.48 17.14
CA PRO A 4 -4.62 2.46 18.20
C PRO A 4 -5.77 3.47 18.19
N VAL A 5 -6.19 3.90 19.39
CA VAL A 5 -7.40 4.69 19.66
C VAL A 5 -7.45 6.04 18.90
N ASN A 6 -6.35 6.46 18.25
CA ASN A 6 -6.21 7.74 17.54
C ASN A 6 -5.83 7.59 16.06
N THR A 7 -5.95 6.41 15.46
CA THR A 7 -5.53 6.20 14.07
C THR A 7 -6.60 6.69 13.10
N VAL A 8 -6.28 7.66 12.25
CA VAL A 8 -7.18 8.17 11.20
C VAL A 8 -7.19 7.24 10.00
N GLY A 9 -6.14 6.44 9.79
CA GLY A 9 -6.14 5.45 8.72
C GLY A 9 -4.89 4.58 8.66
N GLN A 10 -4.79 3.80 7.59
CA GLN A 10 -3.66 2.93 7.30
C GLN A 10 -3.37 2.89 5.80
N ALA A 11 -2.11 3.02 5.44
CA ALA A 11 -1.60 2.72 4.11
C ALA A 11 -1.10 1.28 4.10
N VAL A 12 -1.49 0.52 3.09
CA VAL A 12 -1.14 -0.90 2.96
C VAL A 12 -0.25 -1.07 1.76
N PHE A 13 0.94 -1.58 2.02
CA PHE A 13 1.93 -1.91 1.01
C PHE A 13 2.01 -3.42 0.84
N ILE A 14 2.32 -3.88 -0.36
CA ILE A 14 2.71 -5.25 -0.62
C ILE A 14 4.22 -5.33 -0.78
N ARG A 15 4.83 -6.37 -0.20
CA ARG A 15 6.23 -6.69 -0.41
C ARG A 15 6.46 -7.29 -1.78
N THR A 16 7.18 -6.60 -2.66
CA THR A 16 7.53 -7.12 -4.00
C THR A 16 8.86 -7.88 -4.01
N ASP A 17 9.58 -7.87 -2.89
CA ASP A 17 10.87 -8.54 -2.71
C ASP A 17 10.74 -9.99 -2.17
N VAL A 18 9.52 -10.43 -1.85
CA VAL A 18 9.23 -11.81 -1.40
C VAL A 18 8.17 -12.48 -2.26
N PRO A 19 8.21 -13.81 -2.49
CA PRO A 19 7.28 -14.50 -3.38
C PRO A 19 5.80 -14.47 -2.97
N GLN A 20 5.51 -14.23 -1.69
CA GLN A 20 4.16 -14.29 -1.13
C GLN A 20 3.42 -12.94 -1.15
N TYR A 21 4.03 -11.86 -1.65
CA TYR A 21 3.44 -10.51 -1.67
C TYR A 21 2.84 -10.08 -0.33
N ALA A 22 3.58 -10.31 0.76
CA ALA A 22 3.09 -10.07 2.11
C ALA A 22 2.68 -8.60 2.32
N GLU A 23 1.55 -8.38 3.00
CA GLU A 23 1.06 -7.05 3.33
C GLU A 23 1.84 -6.42 4.50
N VAL A 24 2.11 -5.13 4.37
CA VAL A 24 2.70 -4.28 5.40
C VAL A 24 1.75 -3.11 5.62
N ASN A 25 1.13 -3.08 6.81
CA ASN A 25 0.23 -2.01 7.20
C ASN A 25 1.02 -0.92 7.92
N VAL A 26 0.90 0.31 7.43
CA VAL A 26 1.53 1.50 8.01
C VAL A 26 0.42 2.44 8.47
N PRO A 27 0.18 2.56 9.79
CA PRO A 27 -0.85 3.46 10.32
C PRO A 27 -0.44 4.93 10.13
N PHE A 28 -1.44 5.81 10.02
CA PHE A 28 -1.25 7.26 10.07
C PHE A 28 -2.34 7.94 10.91
N GLN A 29 -1.98 9.04 11.55
CA GLN A 29 -2.86 9.84 12.42
C GLN A 29 -3.35 11.11 11.75
N THR A 30 -2.69 11.56 10.68
CA THR A 30 -3.09 12.76 9.93
C THR A 30 -3.06 12.50 8.42
N LEU A 31 -3.75 13.35 7.66
CA LEU A 31 -3.68 13.30 6.19
C LEU A 31 -2.31 13.73 5.66
N ASP A 32 -1.60 14.61 6.36
CA ASP A 32 -0.23 15.01 5.98
C ASP A 32 0.74 13.83 6.13
N GLU A 33 0.65 13.11 7.26
CA GLU A 33 1.42 11.88 7.47
C GLU A 33 1.08 10.81 6.43
N MET A 34 -0.21 10.66 6.07
CA MET A 34 -0.64 9.78 4.98
C MET A 34 0.05 10.17 3.66
N MET A 35 0.10 11.46 3.34
CA MET A 35 0.73 11.97 2.13
C MET A 35 2.23 11.68 2.12
N GLU A 36 2.94 11.91 3.22
CA GLU A 36 4.36 11.56 3.36
C GLU A 36 4.57 10.06 3.16
N ILE A 37 3.80 9.22 3.86
CA ILE A 37 3.88 7.75 3.75
C ILE A 37 3.67 7.26 2.32
N CYS A 38 2.69 7.82 1.60
CA CYS A 38 2.31 7.35 0.28
C CYS A 38 3.15 7.94 -0.86
N SER A 39 3.81 9.08 -0.64
CA SER A 39 4.64 9.75 -1.65
C SER A 39 6.10 9.32 -1.62
N GLU A 40 6.59 8.80 -0.49
CA GLU A 40 7.98 8.35 -0.35
C GLU A 40 8.21 7.00 -1.06
N PRO A 41 9.18 6.90 -1.99
CA PRO A 41 9.57 5.64 -2.59
C PRO A 41 10.17 4.68 -1.56
N ARG A 42 9.67 3.45 -1.50
CA ARG A 42 10.12 2.43 -0.54
C ARG A 42 10.64 1.19 -1.28
N PRO A 43 11.95 0.88 -1.21
CA PRO A 43 12.49 -0.31 -1.87
C PRO A 43 11.79 -1.59 -1.43
N GLY A 44 11.36 -2.41 -2.40
CA GLY A 44 10.69 -3.68 -2.14
C GLY A 44 9.25 -3.55 -1.64
N LEU A 45 8.68 -2.36 -1.60
CA LEU A 45 7.29 -2.10 -1.20
C LEU A 45 6.54 -1.35 -2.31
N THR A 46 5.33 -1.81 -2.60
CA THR A 46 4.41 -1.12 -3.51
C THR A 46 3.13 -0.79 -2.77
N LEU A 47 2.64 0.45 -2.89
CA LEU A 47 1.36 0.87 -2.31
C LEU A 47 0.21 0.14 -3.00
N GLU A 48 -0.58 -0.61 -2.23
CA GLU A 48 -1.71 -1.40 -2.71
C GLU A 48 -3.04 -0.71 -2.41
N ARG A 49 -3.21 -0.20 -1.18
CA ARG A 49 -4.44 0.50 -0.79
C ARG A 49 -4.23 1.45 0.37
N VAL A 50 -5.10 2.45 0.48
CA VAL A 50 -5.21 3.33 1.64
C VAL A 50 -6.60 3.21 2.23
N ILE A 51 -6.69 3.08 3.54
CA ILE A 51 -7.95 3.00 4.29
C ILE A 51 -7.99 4.20 5.24
N VAL A 52 -9.01 5.03 5.10
CA VAL A 52 -9.26 6.18 5.99
C VAL A 52 -10.51 5.87 6.81
N PHE A 53 -10.40 5.98 8.12
CA PHE A 53 -11.49 5.81 9.07
C PHE A 53 -12.08 7.18 9.43
N SER A 54 -13.41 7.21 9.58
CA SER A 54 -14.12 8.41 10.03
C SER A 54 -15.35 8.00 10.84
N LEU A 55 -15.77 8.89 11.75
CA LEU A 55 -17.06 8.79 12.41
C LEU A 55 -17.99 9.81 11.78
N ARG A 56 -19.07 9.34 11.14
CA ARG A 56 -20.11 10.21 10.57
C ARG A 56 -21.40 9.96 11.35
N ASP A 57 -21.93 11.00 12.00
CA ASP A 57 -23.14 10.93 12.82
C ASP A 57 -23.06 9.84 13.91
N GLY A 58 -21.87 9.67 14.50
CA GLY A 58 -21.60 8.65 15.52
C GLY A 58 -21.48 7.22 14.98
N GLN A 59 -21.59 7.02 13.67
CA GLN A 59 -21.42 5.71 13.02
C GLN A 59 -20.01 5.59 12.41
N PRO A 60 -19.33 4.44 12.61
CA PRO A 60 -18.04 4.19 11.97
C PRO A 60 -18.22 4.04 10.46
N SER A 61 -17.40 4.77 9.72
CA SER A 61 -17.30 4.71 8.27
C SER A 61 -15.83 4.56 7.86
N ALA A 62 -15.60 3.89 6.74
CA ALA A 62 -14.28 3.73 6.17
C ALA A 62 -14.31 3.97 4.67
N LEU A 63 -13.36 4.77 4.18
CA LEU A 63 -13.07 4.92 2.76
C LEU A 63 -11.84 4.07 2.44
N THR A 64 -11.98 3.11 1.53
CA THR A 64 -10.84 2.33 1.01
C THR A 64 -10.58 2.74 -0.43
N LEU A 65 -9.35 3.21 -0.69
CA LEU A 65 -8.84 3.51 -2.02
C LEU A 65 -7.87 2.40 -2.42
N GLY A 66 -8.28 1.54 -3.34
CA GLY A 66 -7.43 0.49 -3.90
C GLY A 66 -6.68 0.97 -5.14
N PHE A 67 -5.38 0.73 -5.17
CA PHE A 67 -4.53 1.01 -6.32
C PHE A 67 -4.25 -0.32 -7.01
N ILE A 68 -4.86 -0.53 -8.17
CA ILE A 68 -4.56 -1.69 -9.00
C ILE A 68 -3.17 -1.45 -9.61
N CYS A 69 -2.13 -1.83 -8.88
CA CYS A 69 -0.81 -1.94 -9.46
C CYS A 69 -0.90 -3.07 -10.50
N ALA A 70 -0.67 -2.76 -11.78
CA ALA A 70 -0.52 -3.75 -12.84
C ALA A 70 0.79 -4.58 -12.68
N SER A 71 1.12 -5.02 -11.45
CA SER A 71 2.36 -5.70 -11.08
C SER A 71 2.35 -7.21 -11.34
N ARG A 72 1.27 -7.74 -11.93
CA ARG A 72 1.40 -8.98 -12.73
C ARG A 72 2.25 -8.77 -13.99
N GLY A 73 2.62 -7.53 -14.32
CA GLY A 73 3.61 -7.20 -15.35
C GLY A 73 5.04 -7.39 -14.85
N VAL A 74 5.63 -8.55 -15.20
CA VAL A 74 7.05 -8.79 -15.51
C VAL A 74 8.09 -8.07 -14.63
N ARG A 75 8.83 -8.84 -13.83
CA ARG A 75 10.07 -8.36 -13.19
C ARG A 75 11.00 -7.78 -14.27
N PRO A 76 11.47 -6.51 -14.16
CA PRO A 76 12.54 -6.01 -15.01
C PRO A 76 13.80 -6.84 -14.72
N GLY A 77 14.04 -7.86 -15.55
CA GLY A 77 15.06 -8.88 -15.32
C GLY A 77 14.75 -10.24 -15.94
N THR A 78 13.50 -10.52 -16.32
CA THR A 78 13.12 -11.82 -16.95
C THR A 78 12.89 -11.74 -18.47
N LEU A 79 13.33 -10.67 -19.14
CA LEU A 79 13.32 -10.55 -20.60
C LEU A 79 14.71 -10.80 -21.19
N TYR A 80 15.19 -12.04 -21.13
CA TYR A 80 16.17 -12.52 -22.10
C TYR A 80 15.92 -14.00 -22.43
N PRO A 81 15.09 -14.27 -23.44
CA PRO A 81 15.35 -15.33 -24.37
C PRO A 81 15.54 -14.71 -25.76
N GLU A 82 16.77 -14.80 -26.26
CA GLU A 82 17.07 -14.84 -27.69
C GLU A 82 16.82 -13.58 -28.54
N PHE A 83 17.71 -12.59 -28.40
CA PHE A 83 18.22 -11.87 -29.57
C PHE A 83 19.70 -12.13 -29.72
N LYS A 84 20.04 -13.33 -30.22
CA LYS A 84 21.29 -13.54 -30.96
C LYS A 84 20.98 -13.26 -32.42
N ARG A 85 21.49 -12.13 -32.93
CA ARG A 85 21.78 -11.98 -34.36
C ARG A 85 23.20 -12.46 -34.61
#